data_AF-A0A7X9GDX7-F1
#
_entry.id   AF-A0A7X9GDX7-F1
#
_cell.length_a   1.000
_cell.length_b   1.000
_cell.length_c   1.000
_cell.angle_alpha   90.00
_cell.angle_beta   90.00
_cell.angle_gamma   90.00
#
_symmetry.space_group_name_H-M   'P 1'
#
loop_
_entity.id
_entity.type
_entity.pdbx_description
1 polymer ?
#
loop_
_entity_poly.entity_id
_entity_poly.type
_entity_poly.pdbx_seq_one_letter_code
_entity_poly.pdbx_strand_id
1 'polypeptide(L)' 'MVISHNLHHVFEIAARICVLRHGQVAAICNTADYQPHQIVELIMGANHITREVTGGQKYAAN' A
#
# COMPACT_ATOMS: atom_id res chain seq x y z
N MET A 1 -1.07 -6.29 -14.63
CA MET A 1 -1.07 -6.25 -13.15
C MET A 1 -0.36 -7.50 -12.66
N VAL A 2 0.59 -7.36 -11.74
CA VAL A 2 1.38 -8.46 -11.18
C VAL A 2 1.13 -8.52 -9.67
N ILE A 3 1.14 -9.74 -9.11
CA ILE A 3 1.07 -9.98 -7.68
C ILE A 3 2.34 -10.74 -7.29
N SER A 4 3.11 -10.18 -6.37
CA SER A 4 4.39 -10.74 -5.94
C SER A 4 4.66 -10.38 -4.49
N HIS A 5 5.34 -11.28 -3.78
CA HIS A 5 5.88 -11.03 -2.46
C HIS A 5 7.35 -10.56 -2.50
N ASN A 6 8.01 -10.69 -3.66
CA ASN A 6 9.38 -10.20 -3.85
C ASN A 6 9.33 -8.72 -4.22
N LEU A 7 9.53 -7.87 -3.21
CA LEU A 7 9.45 -6.41 -3.39
C LEU A 7 10.55 -5.88 -4.31
N HIS A 8 11.78 -6.42 -4.29
CA HIS A 8 12.84 -5.96 -5.19
C HIS A 8 12.39 -6.05 -6.66
N HIS A 9 11.84 -7.20 -7.06
CA HIS A 9 11.33 -7.37 -8.41
C HIS A 9 10.13 -6.47 -8.69
N VAL A 10 9.23 -6.25 -7.71
CA VAL A 10 8.10 -5.32 -7.88
C VAL A 10 8.57 -3.89 -8.15
N PHE A 11 9.58 -3.42 -7.41
CA PHE A 11 10.15 -2.08 -7.60
C PHE A 11 10.86 -1.92 -8.94
N GLU A 12 11.44 -2.98 -9.49
CA GLU A 12 12.08 -2.96 -10.81
C GLU A 12 11.08 -2.82 -11.96
N ILE A 13 9.89 -3.42 -11.85
CA ILE A 13 8.96 -3.56 -12.98
C ILE A 13 7.69 -2.69 -12.87
N ALA A 14 7.39 -2.15 -11.68
CA ALA A 14 6.15 -1.43 -11.44
C ALA A 14 6.38 0.06 -11.19
N ALA A 15 5.49 0.90 -11.73
CA ALA A 15 5.42 2.32 -11.38
C ALA A 15 4.53 2.57 -10.14
N ARG A 16 3.62 1.65 -9.84
CA ARG A 16 2.61 1.76 -8.78
C ARG A 16 2.46 0.45 -8.04
N ILE A 17 2.32 0.52 -6.72
CA ILE A 17 2.11 -0.61 -5.83
C ILE A 17 0.77 -0.45 -5.12
N CYS A 18 -0.07 -1.48 -5.18
CA CYS A 18 -1.28 -1.60 -4.38
C CYS A 18 -1.00 -2.55 -3.22
N VAL A 19 -1.12 -2.06 -1.99
CA VAL A 19 -0.95 -2.87 -0.78
C VAL A 19 -2.31 -3.31 -0.29
N LEU A 20 -2.50 -4.63 -0.20
CA LEU A 20 -3.71 -5.25 0.34
C LEU A 20 -3.45 -5.77 1.76
N ARG A 21 -4.41 -5.54 2.66
CA ARG A 21 -4.40 -6.07 4.03
C ARG A 21 -5.83 -6.39 4.46
N HIS A 22 -6.05 -7.57 5.05
CA HIS A 22 -7.38 -8.04 5.48
C HIS A 22 -8.46 -7.91 4.38
N GLY A 23 -8.09 -8.20 3.13
CA GLY A 23 -9.00 -8.12 1.99
C GLY A 23 -9.35 -6.70 1.52
N GLN A 24 -8.71 -5.66 2.08
CA GLN A 24 -8.94 -4.27 1.73
C GLN A 24 -7.67 -3.60 1.19
N VAL A 25 -7.84 -2.56 0.38
CA VAL A 25 -6.73 -1.70 -0.05
C VAL A 25 -6.28 -0.88 1.15
N ALA A 26 -5.10 -1.21 1.65
CA ALA A 26 -4.44 -0.44 2.69
C ALA A 26 -3.86 0.83 2.06
N ALA A 27 -3.06 0.71 0.99
CA ALA A 27 -2.33 1.83 0.39
C ALA A 27 -2.21 1.72 -1.13
N ILE A 28 -2.08 2.87 -1.80
CA ILE A 28 -1.63 2.98 -3.19
C ILE A 28 -0.39 3.86 -3.20
N CYS A 29 0.73 3.31 -3.65
CA CYS A 29 2.04 3.95 -3.59
C CYS A 29 2.60 4.10 -5.00
N ASN A 30 3.30 5.19 -5.29
CA ASN A 30 4.18 5.24 -6.45
C ASN A 30 5.54 4.67 -6.04
N THR A 31 6.16 3.86 -6.90
CA THR A 31 7.46 3.25 -6.56
C THR A 31 8.58 4.26 -6.38
N ALA A 32 8.50 5.42 -7.04
CA ALA A 32 9.48 6.50 -6.90
C ALA A 32 9.50 7.14 -5.49
N ASP A 33 8.40 7.07 -4.75
CA ASP A 33 8.22 7.81 -3.48
C ASP A 33 8.48 6.93 -2.23
N TYR A 34 8.73 5.63 -2.42
CA TYR A 34 8.78 4.65 -1.33
C TYR A 34 10.03 3.79 -1.39
N GLN A 35 10.42 3.23 -0.24
CA GLN A 35 11.43 2.20 -0.10
C GLN A 35 10.79 0.85 0.27
N PRO A 36 11.44 -0.29 -0.04
CA PRO A 36 10.88 -1.61 0.23
C PRO A 36 10.43 -1.83 1.69
N HIS A 37 11.20 -1.37 2.68
CA HIS A 37 10.84 -1.54 4.09
C HIS A 37 9.55 -0.80 4.46
N GLN A 38 9.27 0.36 3.85
CA GLN A 38 8.04 1.11 4.08
C GLN A 38 6.82 0.35 3.54
N ILE A 39 6.96 -0.33 2.40
CA ILE A 39 5.91 -1.20 1.88
C ILE A 39 5.65 -2.37 2.84
N VAL A 40 6.69 -2.95 3.44
CA VAL A 40 6.55 -3.97 4.47
C VAL A 40 5.81 -3.44 5.70
N GLU A 41 6.13 -2.23 6.17
CA GLU A 41 5.41 -1.59 7.28
C GLU A 41 3.91 -1.42 6.97
N LEU A 42 3.55 -1.08 5.72
CA LEU A 42 2.16 -0.97 5.28
C LEU A 42 1.45 -2.34 5.23
N ILE A 43 2.14 -3.40 4.80
CA ILE A 43 1.63 -4.78 4.80
C ILE A 43 1.37 -5.24 6.25
N MET A 44 2.32 -4.98 7.15
CA MET A 44 2.23 -5.34 8.56
C MET A 44 1.23 -4.48 9.34
N GLY A 45 0.95 -3.26 8.86
CA GLY A 45 0.14 -2.28 9.56
C GLY A 45 0.89 -1.59 10.70
N ALA A 46 2.21 -1.50 10.61
CA ALA A 46 3.06 -0.85 11.62
C ALA A 46 3.02 0.69 11.53
N ASN A 47 2.55 1.24 10.40
CA ASN A 47 2.45 2.68 10.17
C ASN A 47 0.99 3.05 9.83
N HIS A 48 0.43 4.03 10.56
CA HIS A 48 -0.92 4.55 10.30
C HIS A 48 -0.88 5.49 9.10
N ILE A 49 -1.25 4.97 7.94
CA ILE A 49 -1.49 5.78 6.74
C ILE A 49 -2.81 6.53 6.87
N THR A 50 -2.72 7.85 7.07
CA THR A 50 -3.86 8.76 6.97
C THR A 50 -4.39 8.74 5.54
N ARG A 51 -5.67 8.37 5.40
CA ARG A 51 -6.40 8.33 4.13
C ARG A 51 -6.72 9.76 3.68
N GLU A 52 -6.03 10.28 2.68
CA GLU A 52 -6.66 11.26 1.77
C GLU A 52 -7.31 10.50 0.63
N VAL A 53 -8.59 10.17 0.80
CA VAL A 53 -9.45 9.74 -0.29
C VAL A 53 -10.34 10.92 -0.64
N THR A 54 -9.95 11.67 -1.67
CA THR A 54 -10.88 12.48 -2.44
C THR A 54 -11.94 11.54 -3.03
N GLY A 55 -13.05 11.38 -2.31
CA GLY A 55 -14.22 10.63 -2.76
C GLY A 55 -14.63 9.47 -1.84
N GLY A 56 -15.39 9.79 -0.78
CA GLY A 56 -16.42 8.92 -0.22
C GLY A 56 -16.04 7.94 0.90
N GLN A 57 -16.98 7.83 1.87
CA GLN A 57 -17.10 6.85 2.97
C GLN A 57 -16.21 7.15 4.20
N LYS A 58 -16.68 7.67 5.34
CA LYS A 58 -17.88 7.41 6.19
C LYS A 58 -18.08 5.94 6.60
N TYR A 59 -17.23 5.43 7.51
CA TYR A 59 -17.50 4.40 8.55
C TYR A 59 -16.40 4.61 9.62
N ALA A 60 -16.61 5.29 10.74
CA ALA A 60 -17.25 4.80 11.98
C ALA A 60 -16.82 3.39 12.40
N ALA A 61 -16.01 3.32 13.46
CA ALA A 61 -16.17 2.48 14.66
C ALA A 61 -14.82 1.92 15.18
N ASN A 62 -14.24 2.61 16.16
CA ASN A 62 -14.09 2.19 17.57
C ASN A 62 -13.01 3.06 18.20
#